data_AF-A0A7S3SXH2-F1
#
_entry.id   AF-A0A7S3SXH2-F1
#
_cell.length_a   1.000
_cell.length_b   1.000
_cell.length_c   1.000
_cell.angle_alpha   90.00
_cell.angle_beta   90.00
_cell.angle_gamma   90.00
#
_symmetry.space_group_name_H-M   'P 1'
#
loop_
_entity.id
_entity.type
_entity.pdbx_description
1 polymer ?
#
loop_
_entity_poly.entity_id
_entity_poly.type
_entity_poly.pdbx_seq_one_letter_code
_entity_poly.pdbx_strand_id
1 'polypeptide(L)'
;RLGMVEPPRPLTWRQRVRIASEATEALVYLHSKGIVHRDVKPDNILLDEKLAAVLADTGFAKDQRPDASVRCRSTALYMTTGYLCPSITKGGEYSSKTDGYAVGI
;
A
#
# COMPACT_ATOMS: atom_id res chain seq x y z
N ARG A 1 -9.87 9.28 -18.01
CA ARG A 1 -11.11 9.76 -17.35
C ARG A 1 -12.16 8.68 -17.52
N LEU A 2 -12.71 8.13 -16.44
CA LEU A 2 -13.62 6.95 -16.43
C LEU A 2 -15.02 7.20 -17.05
N GLY A 3 -15.13 7.96 -18.14
CA GLY A 3 -16.41 8.21 -18.82
C GLY A 3 -17.45 8.98 -18.00
N MET A 4 -17.08 9.52 -16.83
CA MET A 4 -18.00 10.29 -16.00
C MET A 4 -18.26 11.67 -16.61
N VAL A 5 -19.55 12.00 -16.77
CA VAL A 5 -20.04 13.27 -17.32
C VAL A 5 -19.63 14.45 -16.44
N GLU A 6 -19.57 14.24 -15.13
CA GLU A 6 -19.05 15.21 -14.16
C GLU A 6 -17.95 14.57 -13.30
N PRO A 7 -16.93 15.35 -12.87
CA PRO A 7 -15.94 14.86 -11.94
C PRO A 7 -16.61 14.46 -10.61
N PRO A 8 -16.21 13.33 -10.01
CA PRO A 8 -16.77 12.91 -8.73
C PRO A 8 -16.53 13.98 -7.67
N ARG A 9 -17.54 14.20 -6.82
CA ARG A 9 -17.42 15.14 -5.70
C ARG A 9 -16.24 14.73 -4.80
N PRO A 10 -15.42 15.69 -4.33
CA PRO A 10 -14.33 15.38 -3.41
C PRO A 10 -14.82 14.65 -2.16
N LEU A 11 -14.04 13.68 -1.69
CA LEU A 11 -14.33 12.97 -0.44
C LEU A 11 -14.29 13.94 0.74
N THR A 12 -15.26 13.79 1.64
CA THR A 12 -15.28 14.45 2.95
C THR A 12 -14.13 13.96 3.83
N TRP A 13 -13.74 14.75 4.83
CA TRP A 13 -12.72 14.34 5.81
C TRP A 13 -13.03 13.00 6.47
N ARG A 14 -14.28 12.79 6.91
CA ARG A 14 -14.70 11.52 7.54
C ARG A 14 -14.55 10.33 6.60
N GLN A 15 -14.90 10.50 5.32
CA GLN A 15 -14.70 9.45 4.31
C GLN A 15 -13.23 9.12 4.12
N ARG A 16 -12.35 10.14 4.04
CA ARG A 16 -10.90 9.94 3.89
C ARG A 16 -10.30 9.17 5.06
N VAL A 17 -10.64 9.54 6.30
CA VAL A 17 -10.18 8.84 7.50
C VAL A 17 -10.66 7.40 7.53
N ARG A 18 -11.94 7.16 7.20
CA ARG A 18 -12.48 5.80 7.10
C ARG A 18 -11.73 4.96 6.06
N ILE A 19 -11.54 5.51 4.85
CA ILE A 19 -10.84 4.83 3.76
C ILE A 19 -9.39 4.50 4.16
N ALA A 20 -8.69 5.43 4.80
CA ALA A 20 -7.34 5.19 5.31
C ALA A 20 -7.31 4.09 6.39
N SER A 21 -8.29 4.05 7.29
CA SER A 21 -8.44 2.99 8.30
C SER A 21 -8.64 1.64 7.64
N GLU A 22 -9.63 1.51 6.73
CA GLU A 22 -9.95 0.27 6.01
C GLU A 22 -8.75 -0.24 5.20
N ALA A 23 -8.02 0.65 4.51
CA ALA A 23 -6.79 0.29 3.79
C ALA A 23 -5.67 -0.19 4.74
N THR A 24 -5.54 0.45 5.91
CA THR A 24 -4.56 0.07 6.93
C THR A 24 -4.92 -1.27 7.56
N GLU A 25 -6.20 -1.58 7.76
CA GLU A 25 -6.67 -2.88 8.25
C GLU A 25 -6.31 -4.01 7.27
N ALA A 26 -6.50 -3.78 5.96
CA ALA A 26 -6.05 -4.71 4.92
C ALA A 26 -4.53 -4.91 4.93
N LEU A 27 -3.76 -3.83 5.14
CA LEU A 27 -2.31 -3.90 5.25
C LEU A 27 -1.86 -4.67 6.49
N VAL A 28 -2.49 -4.45 7.64
CA VAL A 28 -2.25 -5.19 8.89
C VAL A 28 -2.54 -6.67 8.69
N TYR A 29 -3.60 -7.01 7.95
CA TYR A 29 -3.88 -8.39 7.58
C TYR A 29 -2.74 -9.01 6.75
N LEU A 30 -2.23 -8.31 5.73
CA LEU A 30 -1.07 -8.80 4.95
C LEU A 30 0.15 -9.03 5.85
N HIS A 31 0.46 -8.07 6.72
CA HIS A 31 1.57 -8.18 7.66
C HIS A 31 1.41 -9.38 8.62
N SER A 32 0.18 -9.69 9.05
CA SER A 32 -0.11 -10.87 9.88
C SER A 32 0.17 -12.20 9.16
N LYS A 33 0.22 -12.18 7.82
CA LYS A 33 0.59 -13.32 6.97
C LYS A 33 2.06 -13.31 6.58
N GLY A 34 2.85 -12.37 7.11
CA GLY A 34 4.26 -12.19 6.76
C GLY A 34 4.47 -11.59 5.36
N ILE A 35 3.42 -11.02 4.76
CA ILE A 35 3.47 -10.41 3.44
C ILE A 35 3.69 -8.90 3.61
N VAL A 36 4.72 -8.36 2.95
CA VAL A 36 4.98 -6.91 2.88
C VAL A 36 4.53 -6.42 1.51
N HIS A 37 3.77 -5.32 1.46
CA HIS A 37 3.15 -4.80 0.24
C HIS A 37 4.16 -4.10 -0.68
N ARG A 38 5.03 -3.27 -0.12
CA ARG A 38 6.11 -2.54 -0.82
C ARG A 38 5.67 -1.53 -1.88
N ASP A 39 4.40 -1.16 -1.98
CA ASP A 39 3.94 -0.06 -2.86
C ASP A 39 2.64 0.55 -2.32
N VAL A 40 2.63 0.88 -1.03
CA VAL A 40 1.48 1.53 -0.39
C VAL A 40 1.44 3.00 -0.83
N LYS A 41 0.35 3.39 -1.49
CA LYS A 41 0.08 4.76 -1.96
C LYS A 41 -1.43 4.92 -2.26
N PRO A 42 -1.97 6.15 -2.31
CA PRO A 42 -3.39 6.39 -2.61
C PRO A 42 -3.88 5.78 -3.92
N ASP A 43 -3.05 5.77 -4.98
CA ASP A 43 -3.39 5.17 -6.28
C ASP A 43 -3.68 3.66 -6.20
N ASN A 44 -3.14 2.99 -5.19
CA ASN A 44 -3.34 1.56 -4.94
C ASN A 44 -4.47 1.30 -3.92
N ILE A 45 -5.23 2.32 -3.52
CA ILE A 45 -6.42 2.17 -2.69
C ILE A 45 -7.64 2.37 -3.59
N LEU A 46 -8.24 1.26 -4.00
CA LEU A 46 -9.44 1.27 -4.82
C LEU A 46 -10.67 1.47 -3.95
N LEU A 47 -11.69 2.12 -4.50
CA LEU A 47 -12.96 2.37 -3.84
C LEU A 47 -14.09 1.71 -4.63
N ASP A 48 -14.95 0.98 -3.93
CA ASP A 48 -16.19 0.47 -4.52
C ASP A 48 -17.28 1.54 -4.59
N GLU A 49 -18.46 1.16 -5.06
CA GLU A 49 -19.66 2.02 -5.15
C GLU A 49 -20.14 2.57 -3.79
N LYS A 50 -19.74 1.97 -2.68
CA LYS A 50 -20.04 2.39 -1.29
C LYS A 50 -18.85 3.10 -0.62
N LEU A 51 -17.81 3.41 -1.40
CA LEU A 51 -16.55 3.98 -0.93
C LEU A 51 -15.85 3.11 0.13
N ALA A 52 -16.04 1.78 0.07
CA ALA A 52 -15.26 0.84 0.84
C ALA A 52 -13.88 0.68 0.19
N ALA A 53 -12.83 0.71 1.01
CA ALA A 53 -11.45 0.67 0.53
C ALA A 53 -10.97 -0.76 0.27
N VAL A 54 -10.29 -0.96 -0.84
CA VAL A 54 -9.59 -2.20 -1.19
C VAL A 54 -8.14 -1.86 -1.50
N LEU A 55 -7.22 -2.44 -0.73
CA LEU A 55 -5.79 -2.33 -0.99
C LEU A 55 -5.41 -3.24 -2.17
N ALA A 56 -4.91 -2.62 -3.25
CA ALA A 56 -4.66 -3.26 -4.54
C ALA A 56 -3.18 -3.18 -4.94
N ASP A 57 -2.88 -3.77 -6.11
CA ASP A 57 -1.53 -3.84 -6.70
C ASP A 57 -0.49 -4.57 -5.83
N THR A 58 -0.67 -5.89 -5.73
CA THR A 58 0.26 -6.80 -5.05
C THR A 58 1.44 -7.24 -5.92
N GLY A 59 1.68 -6.58 -7.07
CA GLY A 59 2.78 -6.94 -7.99
C GLY A 59 4.16 -6.90 -7.33
N PHE A 60 4.32 -6.04 -6.32
CA PHE A 60 5.52 -5.92 -5.51
C PHE A 60 5.43 -6.61 -4.14
N ALA A 61 4.27 -7.15 -3.79
CA ALA A 61 4.09 -7.81 -2.50
C ALA A 61 4.95 -9.06 -2.42
N LYS A 62 5.58 -9.29 -1.26
CA LYS A 62 6.44 -10.46 -1.04
C LYS A 62 6.23 -11.04 0.34
N ASP A 63 6.17 -12.37 0.38
CA ASP A 63 6.25 -13.15 1.61
C ASP A 63 7.69 -13.10 2.15
N GLN A 64 7.83 -12.64 3.39
CA GLN A 64 9.10 -12.52 4.09
C GLN A 64 9.32 -13.61 5.14
N ARG A 65 8.43 -14.60 5.23
CA ARG A 65 8.63 -15.73 6.14
C ARG A 65 9.84 -16.58 5.74
N PRO A 66 10.55 -17.21 6.69
CA PRO A 66 11.77 -17.95 6.41
C PRO A 66 11.58 -19.13 5.43
N ASP A 67 10.39 -19.72 5.39
CA ASP A 67 9.99 -20.88 4.59
C ASP A 67 9.38 -20.51 3.22
N ALA A 68 9.28 -19.22 2.89
CA ALA A 68 8.70 -18.76 1.64
C ALA A 68 9.55 -19.19 0.43
N SER A 69 8.90 -19.79 -0.57
CA SER A 69 9.54 -20.29 -1.79
C SER A 69 10.21 -19.20 -2.65
N VAL A 70 9.79 -17.94 -2.49
CA VAL A 70 10.31 -16.78 -3.25
C VAL A 70 10.80 -15.71 -2.28
N ARG A 71 12.00 -15.90 -1.73
CA ARG A 71 12.68 -14.88 -0.92
C ARG A 71 13.37 -13.86 -1.82
N CYS A 72 12.67 -12.77 -2.14
CA CYS A 72 13.22 -11.72 -3.00
C CYS A 72 13.97 -10.67 -2.16
N ARG A 73 15.31 -10.77 -2.15
CA ARG A 73 16.24 -9.72 -1.65
C ARG A 73 16.41 -8.54 -2.62
N SER A 74 15.52 -8.39 -3.60
CA SER A 74 15.65 -7.33 -4.60
C SER A 74 15.53 -5.96 -3.93
N THR A 75 16.61 -5.19 -4.02
CA THR A 75 16.71 -3.77 -3.70
C THR A 75 16.34 -2.89 -4.88
N ALA A 76 15.94 -3.49 -6.00
CA ALA A 76 15.58 -2.74 -7.19
C ALA A 76 14.43 -1.78 -6.84
N LEU A 77 14.66 -0.50 -7.17
CA LEU A 77 13.83 0.63 -6.81
C LEU A 77 12.58 0.66 -7.69
N TYR A 78 11.72 -0.35 -7.57
CA TYR A 78 10.44 -0.40 -8.25
C TYR A 78 9.39 0.24 -7.35
N MET A 79 9.44 1.55 -7.18
CA MET A 79 8.48 2.24 -6.32
C MET A 79 8.18 3.65 -6.81
N THR A 80 6.97 4.08 -6.48
CA THR A 80 6.52 5.46 -6.74
C THR A 80 7.31 6.42 -5.86
N THR A 81 8.04 7.35 -6.47
CA THR A 81 8.78 8.39 -5.76
C THR A 81 7.84 9.22 -4.90
N GLY A 82 8.11 9.33 -3.59
CA GLY A 82 7.29 10.11 -2.64
C GLY A 82 6.84 9.31 -1.42
N TYR A 83 6.52 8.02 -1.58
CA TYR A 83 6.04 7.15 -0.50
C TYR A 83 7.12 6.21 0.07
N LEU A 84 8.32 6.23 -0.53
CA LEU A 84 9.41 5.31 -0.19
C LEU A 84 10.07 5.68 1.14
N CYS A 85 10.17 4.71 2.05
CA CYS A 85 10.86 4.89 3.31
C CYS A 85 12.36 5.20 3.11
N PRO A 86 12.92 6.24 3.76
CA PRO A 86 14.34 6.59 3.63
C PRO A 86 15.32 5.51 4.07
N SER A 87 14.88 4.50 4.84
CA SER A 87 15.73 3.34 5.14
C SER A 87 15.99 2.49 3.90
N ILE A 88 15.03 2.40 2.97
CA ILE A 88 15.18 1.63 1.73
C ILE A 88 16.13 2.34 0.76
N THR A 89 16.05 3.66 0.63
CA THR A 89 17.00 4.42 -0.21
C THR A 89 18.44 4.29 0.27
N LYS A 90 18.64 3.96 1.55
CA LYS A 90 19.94 3.67 2.17
C LYS A 90 20.37 2.20 2.08
N GLY A 91 19.65 1.37 1.31
CA GLY A 91 19.95 -0.06 1.15
C GLY A 91 19.40 -0.96 2.24
N GLY A 92 18.47 -0.46 3.06
CA GLY A 92 17.76 -1.27 4.05
C GLY A 92 16.79 -2.28 3.41
N GLU A 93 16.25 -3.17 4.24
CA GLU A 93 15.29 -4.18 3.80
C GLU A 93 13.84 -3.71 3.98
N TYR A 94 12.97 -4.11 3.03
CA TYR A 94 11.53 -3.94 3.17
C TYR A 94 11.01 -4.69 4.39
N SER A 95 10.07 -4.09 5.10
CA SER A 95 9.41 -4.67 6.27
C SER A 95 8.03 -4.05 6.47
N SER A 96 7.26 -4.55 7.43
CA SER A 96 6.02 -3.91 7.85
C SER A 96 6.21 -2.44 8.25
N LYS A 97 7.39 -2.07 8.79
CA LYS A 97 7.72 -0.69 9.16
C LYS A 97 7.86 0.22 7.95
N THR A 98 8.36 -0.28 6.82
CA THR A 98 8.53 0.52 5.61
C THR A 98 7.20 0.77 4.92
N ASP A 99 6.28 -0.21 4.96
CA ASP A 99 4.89 0.01 4.56
C ASP A 99 4.19 1.01 5.50
N GLY A 100 4.44 0.90 6.82
CA GLY A 100 3.89 1.83 7.81
C GLY A 100 4.37 3.28 7.63
N TYR A 101 5.60 3.49 7.17
CA TYR A 101 6.07 4.82 6.78
C TYR A 101 5.24 5.39 5.61
N ALA A 102 4.99 4.58 4.58
CA ALA A 102 4.24 4.98 3.41
C ALA A 102 2.78 5.35 3.73
N VAL A 103 2.15 4.69 4.72
CA VAL A 103 0.82 5.07 5.24
C VAL A 103 0.81 6.49 5.84
N GLY A 104 1.94 6.94 6.39
CA GLY A 104 2.07 8.24 7.05
C GLY A 104 2.34 9.42 6.12
N ILE A 105 2.57 9.17 4.82
CA ILE A 105 2.80 10.20 3.79
C ILE A 105 1.47 10.58 3.13
#